data_AF-A0A9Q1UY51-F1
#
_entry.id   AF-A0A9Q1UY51-F1
#
_cell.length_a   1.000
_cell.length_b   1.000
_cell.length_c   1.000
_cell.angle_alpha   90.00
_cell.angle_beta   90.00
_cell.angle_gamma   90.00
#
_symmetry.space_group_name_H-M   'P 1'
#
loop_
_entity.id
_entity.type
_entity.pdbx_description
1 polymer ?
#
loop_
_entity_poly.entity_id
_entity_poly.type
_entity_poly.pdbx_seq_one_letter_code
_entity_poly.pdbx_strand_id
1 'polypeptide(L)' 'MYNNLQAEIVRKRIKKPLIAKEIGRSYNTLNLKIAGKYPFTYDEALTIHEKFFPECNFKELFKKDSELN' A
#
# COMPACT_ATOMS: atom_id res chain seq x y z
N MET A 1 -3.23 -5.80 8.96
CA MET A 1 -3.62 -5.09 7.74
C MET A 1 -2.61 -3.94 7.54
N TYR A 2 -2.59 -3.26 6.40
CA TYR A 2 -1.80 -2.02 6.21
C TYR A 2 -2.74 -0.80 6.32
N ASN A 3 -3.19 -0.49 7.54
CA ASN A 3 -4.17 0.57 7.79
C ASN A 3 -3.71 1.95 7.33
N ASN A 4 -2.43 2.26 7.56
CA ASN A 4 -1.86 3.57 7.18
C ASN A 4 -1.91 3.78 5.67
N LEU A 5 -1.46 2.79 4.88
CA LEU A 5 -1.59 2.81 3.42
C LEU A 5 -3.04 2.96 2.98
N GLN A 6 -3.97 2.21 3.58
CA GLN A 6 -5.40 2.29 3.23
C GLN A 6 -5.98 3.68 3.54
N ALA A 7 -5.58 4.31 4.64
CA ALA A 7 -6.02 5.64 5.04
C ALA A 7 -5.52 6.72 4.06
N GLU A 8 -4.24 6.67 3.65
CA GLU A 8 -3.68 7.65 2.72
C GLU A 8 -4.29 7.52 1.31
N ILE A 9 -4.57 6.30 0.84
CA ILE A 9 -5.29 6.06 -0.43
C ILE A 9 -6.63 6.80 -0.42
N VAL A 10 -7.38 6.69 0.68
CA VAL A 10 -8.68 7.36 0.83
C VAL A 10 -8.51 8.88 0.93
N ARG A 11 -7.58 9.35 1.76
CA ARG A 11 -7.31 10.79 1.98
C ARG A 11 -6.97 11.51 0.68
N LYS A 12 -6.11 10.91 -0.16
CA LYS A 12 -5.72 11.45 -1.45
C LYS A 12 -6.68 11.13 -2.60
N ARG A 13 -7.74 10.36 -2.34
CA ARG A 13 -8.72 9.88 -3.34
C ARG A 13 -8.05 9.16 -4.52
N ILE A 14 -6.97 8.42 -4.26
CA ILE A 14 -6.27 7.68 -5.30
C ILE A 14 -7.07 6.43 -5.67
N LYS A 15 -7.28 6.23 -6.97
CA LYS A 15 -7.93 5.03 -7.49
C LYS A 15 -6.99 3.84 -7.34
N LYS A 16 -7.34 2.89 -6.47
CA LYS A 16 -6.61 1.62 -6.29
C LYS A 16 -6.26 0.87 -7.60
N PRO A 17 -7.10 0.83 -8.66
CA PRO A 17 -6.70 0.23 -9.94
C PRO A 17 -5.46 0.87 -10.58
N LEU A 18 -5.22 2.17 -10.36
CA LEU A 18 -4.02 2.85 -10.84
C LEU A 18 -2.77 2.35 -10.10
N ILE A 19 -2.86 2.22 -8.77
CA ILE A 19 -1.78 1.65 -7.95
C ILE A 19 -1.47 0.22 -8.40
N ALA A 20 -2.51 -0.59 -8.59
CA ALA A 20 -2.36 -1.99 -9.01
C ALA A 20 -1.64 -2.10 -10.35
N LYS A 21 -2.04 -1.28 -11.34
CA LYS A 21 -1.37 -1.17 -12.64
C LYS A 21 0.11 -0.81 -12.48
N GLU A 22 0.41 0.16 -11.63
CA GLU A 22 1.77 0.67 -11.44
C GLU A 22 2.73 -0.36 -10.85
N ILE A 23 2.24 -1.23 -9.96
CA ILE A 23 3.03 -2.33 -9.41
C ILE A 23 2.92 -3.64 -10.23
N GLY A 24 2.29 -3.61 -11.41
CA GLY A 24 2.12 -4.79 -12.26
C GLY A 24 1.22 -5.88 -11.67
N ARG A 25 0.22 -5.52 -10.85
CA ARG A 25 -0.70 -6.45 -10.17
C ARG A 25 -2.16 -6.21 -10.54
N SER A 26 -2.98 -7.23 -10.29
CA SER A 26 -4.43 -7.09 -10.39
C SER A 26 -4.99 -6.26 -9.22
N TYR A 27 -6.16 -5.65 -9.42
CA TYR A 27 -6.89 -4.96 -8.36
C TYR A 27 -7.17 -5.87 -7.15
N ASN A 28 -7.52 -7.14 -7.41
CA ASN A 28 -7.76 -8.12 -6.36
C ASN A 28 -6.48 -8.42 -5.56
N THR A 29 -5.35 -8.62 -6.25
CA THR A 29 -4.05 -8.84 -5.61
C THR A 29 -3.65 -7.66 -4.72
N LEU A 30 -3.85 -6.42 -5.20
CA LEU A 30 -3.60 -5.22 -4.39
C LEU A 30 -4.47 -5.22 -3.12
N ASN A 31 -5.77 -5.52 -3.22
CA ASN A 31 -6.65 -5.55 -2.04
C ASN A 31 -6.25 -6.65 -1.04
N LEU A 32 -5.85 -7.83 -1.51
CA LEU A 32 -5.36 -8.91 -0.63
C LEU A 32 -4.05 -8.49 0.07
N LYS A 33 -3.16 -7.77 -0.63
CA LYS A 33 -1.94 -7.22 -0.03
C LYS A 33 -2.26 -6.16 1.02
N ILE A 34 -3.11 -5.17 0.71
CA ILE A 34 -3.56 -4.13 1.67
C ILE A 34 -4.21 -4.77 2.91
N ALA A 35 -5.06 -5.79 2.72
CA ALA A 35 -5.67 -6.55 3.81
C ALA A 35 -4.66 -7.33 4.67
N GLY A 36 -3.40 -7.42 4.25
CA GLY A 36 -2.31 -8.11 4.94
C GLY A 36 -2.30 -9.62 4.70
N LYS A 37 -3.05 -10.14 3.72
CA LYS A 37 -3.06 -11.58 3.37
C LYS A 37 -1.77 -11.99 2.66
N TYR A 38 -1.16 -11.07 1.92
CA TYR A 38 0.15 -11.23 1.29
C TYR A 38 1.01 -10.00 1.56
N PRO A 39 2.33 -10.15 1.77
CA PRO A 39 3.22 -9.01 1.90
C PRO A 39 3.37 -8.26 0.56
N PHE A 40 3.74 -6.98 0.64
CA PHE A 40 4.33 -6.29 -0.51
C PHE A 40 5.78 -6.74 -0.67
N THR A 41 6.25 -6.88 -1.90
CA THR A 41 7.70 -6.94 -2.14
C THR A 41 8.30 -5.54 -1.91
N TYR A 42 9.62 -5.47 -1.74
CA TYR A 42 10.30 -4.19 -1.58
C TYR A 42 10.03 -3.27 -2.78
N ASP A 43 10.18 -3.76 -4.00
CA ASP A 43 9.98 -2.97 -5.23
C ASP A 43 8.53 -2.47 -5.37
N GLU A 44 7.55 -3.30 -5.00
CA GLU A 44 6.13 -2.88 -4.99
C GLU A 44 5.92 -1.75 -3.97
N ALA A 45 6.45 -1.89 -2.76
CA ALA A 45 6.31 -0.89 -1.71
C ALA A 45 7.02 0.42 -2.07
N LEU A 46 8.23 0.34 -2.62
CA LEU A 46 9.01 1.49 -3.08
C LEU A 46 8.27 2.23 -4.19
N THR A 47 7.79 1.51 -5.20
CA THR A 47 7.01 2.09 -6.31
C THR A 47 5.75 2.80 -5.80
N ILE A 48 5.03 2.19 -4.86
CA ILE A 48 3.84 2.82 -4.26
C ILE A 48 4.21 4.10 -3.52
N HIS A 49 5.28 4.07 -2.72
CA HIS A 49 5.73 5.22 -1.96
C HIS A 49 6.15 6.37 -2.86
N GLU A 50 7.11 6.14 -3.76
CA GLU A 50 7.68 7.20 -4.60
C GLU A 50 6.66 7.83 -5.55
N LYS A 51 5.71 7.04 -6.08
CA LYS A 51 4.74 7.54 -7.06
C LYS A 51 3.48 8.15 -6.46
N PHE A 52 3.03 7.68 -5.29
CA PHE A 52 1.73 8.05 -4.75
C PHE A 52 1.80 8.76 -3.40
N PHE A 53 2.82 8.47 -2.59
CA PHE A 53 2.95 8.94 -1.21
C PHE A 53 4.38 9.39 -0.85
N PRO A 54 5.09 10.15 -1.70
CA PRO A 54 6.50 10.49 -1.47
C PRO A 54 6.69 11.33 -0.20
N GLU A 55 5.65 12.02 0.25
CA GLU A 55 5.67 12.82 1.48
C GLU A 55 5.41 12.02 2.76
N CYS A 56 4.93 10.77 2.65
CA CYS A 56 4.69 9.92 3.81
C CYS A 56 5.99 9.22 4.24
N ASN A 57 6.13 8.89 5.53
CA ASN A 57 7.22 8.04 5.97
C ASN A 57 7.01 6.60 5.48
N PHE A 58 8.01 6.02 4.81
CA PHE A 58 7.92 4.68 4.23
C PHE A 58 7.57 3.59 5.26
N LYS A 59 8.24 3.59 6.42
CA LYS A 59 8.03 2.55 7.45
C LYS A 59 6.65 2.65 8.07
N GLU A 60 6.20 3.85 8.37
CA GLU A 60 4.85 4.05 8.92
C GLU A 60 3.78 3.71 7.89
N LEU A 61 3.97 4.08 6.61
CA LEU A 61 3.01 3.79 5.54
C LEU A 61 2.76 2.27 5.39
N PHE A 62 3.82 1.46 5.50
CA PHE A 62 3.77 0.00 5.40
C PHE A 62 3.80 -0.73 6.75
N LYS A 63 3.50 -0.05 7.86
CA LYS A 63 3.37 -0.69 9.17
C LYS A 63 2.15 -1.63 9.19
N LYS A 64 2.32 -2.82 9.76
CA LYS A 64 1.24 -3.81 9.92
C LYS A 64 0.56 -3.64 11.28
N ASP A 65 -0.77 -3.71 11.31
CA ASP A 65 -1.52 -3.60 12.58
C ASP A 65 -1.31 -4.78 13.54
N SER A 66 -0.83 -5.92 13.05
CA SER A 66 -0.56 -7.11 13.86
C SER A 66 0.75 -7.02 14.67
N GLU A 67 1.42 -5.87 14.67
CA GLU A 67 2.56 -5.58 15.56
C GLU A 67 2.13 -4.89 16.87
N LEU A 68 0.86 -5.02 17.27
CA LEU A 68 0.42 -4.83 18.64
C LEU A 68 0.58 -6.18 19.37
N ASN A 69 1.79 -6.45 19.87
CA ASN A 69 1.99 -7.37 21.00
C ASN A 69 1.85 -6.59 22.30
#